data_AF-A0AAU7VKB5-F1
#
_entry.id   AF-A0AAU7VKB5-F1
#
_cell.length_a   1.000
_cell.length_b   1.000
_cell.length_c   1.000
_cell.angle_alpha   90.00
_cell.angle_beta   90.00
_cell.angle_gamma   90.00
#
_symmetry.space_group_name_H-M   'P 1'
#
loop_
_entity.id
_entity.type
_entity.pdbx_description
1 polymer ?
#
loop_
_entity_poly.entity_id
_entity_poly.type
_entity_poly.pdbx_seq_one_letter_code
_entity_poly.pdbx_strand_id
1 'polypeptide(L)' 'MKGIKKVTLEEAVRGLNQDELKQFKKERYKKFIKPLTDMNIKDIEDPRCKKQ' A
#
# COMPACT_ATOMS: atom_id res chain seq x y z
N MET A 1 -17.83 15.33 11.74
CA MET A 1 -17.25 14.42 10.72
C MET A 1 -18.00 13.11 10.78
N LYS A 2 -18.62 12.65 9.68
CA LYS A 2 -19.20 11.28 9.63
C LYS A 2 -18.06 10.30 9.95
N GLY A 3 -18.23 9.46 10.97
CA GLY A 3 -17.18 8.60 11.50
C GLY A 3 -16.57 7.73 10.40
N ILE A 4 -15.24 7.81 10.23
CA ILE A 4 -14.53 6.95 9.30
C ILE A 4 -14.62 5.53 9.84
N LYS A 5 -15.40 4.68 9.17
CA LYS A 5 -15.54 3.26 9.52
C LYS A 5 -14.23 2.57 9.13
N LYS A 6 -13.43 2.16 10.12
CA LYS A 6 -12.26 1.33 9.88
C LYS A 6 -12.74 -0.06 9.45
N VAL A 7 -12.07 -0.62 8.45
CA VAL A 7 -12.32 -1.97 7.93
C VAL A 7 -10.98 -2.70 7.92
N THR A 8 -10.95 -3.94 8.38
CA THR A 8 -9.72 -4.74 8.34
C THR A 8 -9.45 -5.27 6.94
N LEU A 9 -8.23 -5.77 6.69
CA LEU A 9 -7.93 -6.39 5.40
C LEU A 9 -8.78 -7.65 5.18
N GLU A 10 -8.95 -8.45 6.23
CA GLU A 10 -9.74 -9.69 6.21
C GLU A 10 -11.21 -9.41 5.86
N GLU A 11 -11.77 -8.31 6.38
CA GLU A 11 -13.11 -7.85 6.03
C GLU A 11 -13.18 -7.36 4.58
N ALA A 12 -12.18 -6.61 4.13
CA ALA A 12 -12.14 -6.04 2.78
C ALA A 12 -12.00 -7.08 1.67
N VAL A 13 -11.43 -8.26 1.96
CA VAL A 13 -11.24 -9.34 0.98
C VAL A 13 -12.22 -10.49 1.15
N ARG A 14 -13.13 -10.41 2.14
CA ARG A 14 -14.08 -11.48 2.43
C ARG A 14 -15.03 -11.66 1.25
N GLY A 15 -15.11 -12.90 0.75
CA GLY A 15 -16.02 -13.27 -0.34
C GLY A 15 -15.47 -13.00 -1.75
N LEU A 16 -14.27 -12.43 -1.89
CA LEU A 16 -13.63 -12.29 -3.20
C LEU A 16 -13.19 -13.66 -3.73
N ASN A 17 -13.41 -13.89 -5.02
CA ASN A 17 -12.81 -15.02 -5.72
C ASN A 17 -11.30 -14.76 -6.01
N GLN A 18 -10.62 -15.73 -6.63
CA GLN A 18 -9.17 -15.64 -6.86
C GLN A 18 -8.78 -14.47 -7.78
N ASP A 19 -9.54 -14.19 -8.83
CA ASP A 19 -9.24 -13.11 -9.77
C ASP A 19 -9.49 -11.75 -9.14
N GLU A 20 -10.58 -11.62 -8.40
CA GLU A 20 -10.91 -10.41 -7.64
C GLU A 20 -9.85 -10.14 -6.55
N LEU A 21 -9.40 -11.18 -5.84
CA LEU A 21 -8.35 -11.06 -4.85
C LEU A 21 -7.01 -10.63 -5.48
N LYS A 22 -6.70 -11.16 -6.66
CA LYS A 22 -5.50 -10.77 -7.43
C LYS A 22 -5.57 -9.31 -7.85
N GLN A 23 -6.72 -8.85 -8.34
CA GLN A 23 -6.93 -7.46 -8.72
C GLN A 23 -6.88 -6.53 -7.50
N PHE A 24 -7.51 -6.91 -6.39
CA PHE A 24 -7.45 -6.17 -5.12
C PHE A 24 -6.01 -5.98 -4.65
N LYS A 25 -5.21 -7.06 -4.64
CA LYS A 25 -3.79 -7.00 -4.24
C LYS A 25 -2.98 -6.09 -5.16
N LYS A 26 -3.21 -6.16 -6.47
CA LYS A 26 -2.54 -5.30 -7.46
C LYS A 26 -2.85 -3.83 -7.21
N GLU A 27 -4.12 -3.49 -6.98
CA GLU A 27 -4.53 -2.12 -6.71
C GLU A 27 -4.01 -1.60 -5.37
N ARG A 28 -4.11 -2.43 -4.32
CA ARG A 28 -3.57 -2.11 -2.99
C ARG A 28 -2.08 -1.82 -3.06
N TYR A 29 -1.32 -2.65 -3.78
CA TYR A 29 0.10 -2.43 -3.98
C TYR A 29 0.36 -1.10 -4.69
N LYS A 30 -0.30 -0.85 -5.83
CA LYS A 30 -0.08 0.37 -6.63
C LYS A 30 -0.43 1.65 -5.87
N LYS A 31 -1.52 1.65 -5.10
CA LYS A 31 -2.07 2.86 -4.46
C LYS A 31 -1.44 3.15 -3.09
N PHE A 32 -1.06 2.12 -2.33
CA PHE A 32 -0.64 2.31 -0.93
C PHE A 32 0.80 1.88 -0.68
N ILE A 33 1.22 0.72 -1.22
CA ILE A 33 2.55 0.18 -0.90
C ILE A 33 3.63 0.82 -1.76
N LYS A 34 3.45 0.83 -3.09
CA LYS A 34 4.43 1.35 -4.04
C LYS A 34 4.85 2.79 -3.75
N PRO A 35 3.95 3.75 -3.46
CA PRO A 35 4.37 5.13 -3.16
C PRO A 35 5.28 5.22 -1.94
N LEU A 36 4.98 4.45 -0.87
CA LEU A 36 5.81 4.42 0.34
C LEU A 36 7.18 3.79 0.05
N THR A 37 7.21 2.69 -0.70
CA THR A 37 8.46 2.04 -1.10
C THR A 37 9.31 2.93 -2.01
N ASP A 38 8.69 3.60 -2.98
CA ASP A 38 9.38 4.54 -3.88
C ASP A 38 9.97 5.72 -3.11
N MET A 39 9.26 6.25 -2.10
CA MET A 39 9.80 7.31 -1.23
C MET A 39 11.00 6.80 -0.44
N ASN A 40 10.90 5.63 0.19
CA ASN A 40 12.01 5.05 0.94
C ASN A 40 13.24 4.81 0.05
N ILE A 41 13.04 4.33 -1.18
CA ILE A 41 14.14 4.14 -2.15
C ILE A 41 14.79 5.48 -2.49
N LYS A 42 13.98 6.51 -2.79
CA LYS A 42 14.50 7.86 -3.06
C LYS A 42 15.31 8.40 -1.89
N ASP A 43 14.86 8.19 -0.67
CA ASP A 43 15.56 8.64 0.54
C ASP A 43 16.89 7.88 0.72
N ILE A 44 16.93 6.58 0.44
CA ILE A 44 18.18 5.78 0.47
C ILE A 44 19.16 6.21 -0.63
N GLU A 45 18.63 6.52 -1.81
CA GLU A 45 19.43 6.95 -2.97
C GLU A 45 19.87 8.41 -2.86
N ASP A 46 19.23 9.22 -2.01
CA ASP A 46 19.59 10.61 -1.79
C ASP A 46 21.06 10.72 -1.32
N PRO A 47 21.94 11.37 -2.09
CA PRO A 47 23.34 11.54 -1.74
C PRO A 47 23.55 12.26 -0.40
N ARG A 48 22.55 13.00 0.08
CA ARG A 48 22.55 13.69 1.38
C ARG A 48 22.30 12.72 2.53
N CYS A 49 21.58 11.63 2.33
CA CYS A 49 21.39 10.55 3.32
C CYS A 49 22.62 9.63 3.43
N LYS A 50 23.51 9.64 2.43
CA LYS A 50 24.80 8.89 2.47
C LYS A 50 25.93 9.61 3.23
N LYS A 51 25.66 10.78 3.83
CA LYS A 51 26.59 11.49 4.70
C LYS A 51 26.13 11.43 6.16
N GLN A 52 26.30 10.27 6.79
CA GLN A 52 26.48 10.13 8.23
C GLN A 52 27.57 9.12 8.49
#